data_AF-A0A514L9R7-F1
#
_entry.id   AF-A0A514L9R7-F1
#
_cell.length_a   1.000
_cell.length_b   1.000
_cell.length_c   1.000
_cell.angle_alpha   90.00
_cell.angle_beta   90.00
_cell.angle_gamma   90.00
#
_symmetry.space_group_name_H-M   'P 1'
#
loop_
_entity.id
_entity.type
_entity.pdbx_description
1 polymer ?
#
loop_
_entity_poly.entity_id
_entity_poly.type
_entity_poly.pdbx_seq_one_letter_code
_entity_poly.pdbx_strand_id
1 'polypeptide(L)'
;MRPLIPLSVVVVVAIIIGIMGSSNYDLYVAERNQRNLQLAVDDCKKLFQQGIEQEECITKSLDVFGTDYQKEQWSQRDLYSINP
;
A
#
# COMPACT_ATOMS: atom_id res chain seq x y z
N MET A 1 6.04 -50.21 -10.15
CA MET A 1 5.61 -49.32 -9.05
C MET A 1 5.49 -47.92 -9.62
N ARG A 2 4.30 -47.31 -9.62
CA ARG A 2 4.10 -45.95 -10.16
C ARG A 2 4.65 -44.93 -9.15
N PRO A 3 5.40 -43.90 -9.56
CA PRO A 3 6.01 -42.91 -8.65
C PRO A 3 4.97 -41.89 -8.13
N LEU A 4 3.83 -42.37 -7.62
CA LEU A 4 2.73 -41.53 -7.11
C LEU A 4 3.09 -40.82 -5.80
N ILE A 5 3.81 -41.52 -4.91
CA ILE A 5 4.22 -40.99 -3.59
C ILE A 5 5.21 -39.82 -3.69
N PRO A 6 6.32 -39.89 -4.47
CA PRO A 6 7.20 -38.73 -4.60
C PRO A 6 6.52 -37.56 -5.32
N LEU A 7 5.64 -37.83 -6.30
CA LEU A 7 4.89 -36.78 -7.01
C LEU A 7 3.96 -36.01 -6.06
N SER A 8 3.22 -36.70 -5.19
CA SER A 8 2.30 -36.04 -4.24
C SER A 8 3.04 -35.14 -3.27
N VAL A 9 4.23 -35.53 -2.82
CA VAL A 9 5.05 -34.71 -1.90
C VAL A 9 5.50 -33.42 -2.60
N VAL A 10 5.95 -33.50 -3.86
CA VAL A 10 6.39 -32.32 -4.62
C VAL A 10 5.25 -31.33 -4.83
N VAL A 11 4.04 -31.81 -5.13
CA VAL A 11 2.86 -30.95 -5.31
C VAL A 11 2.50 -30.20 -4.02
N VAL A 12 2.51 -30.90 -2.87
CA VAL A 12 2.20 -30.27 -1.58
C VAL A 12 3.24 -29.19 -1.22
N VAL A 13 4.52 -29.46 -1.43
CA VAL A 13 5.60 -28.47 -1.18
C VAL A 13 5.44 -27.24 -2.07
N ALA A 14 5.12 -27.41 -3.36
CA ALA A 14 4.91 -26.30 -4.28
C ALA A 14 3.73 -25.39 -3.86
N ILE A 15 2.63 -25.98 -3.38
CA ILE A 15 1.46 -25.25 -2.88
C ILE A 15 1.84 -24.41 -1.65
N ILE A 16 2.57 -25.01 -0.70
CA ILE A 16 3.01 -24.34 0.53
C ILE A 16 3.91 -23.13 0.22
N ILE A 17 4.87 -23.29 -0.68
CA ILE A 17 5.78 -22.20 -1.11
C ILE A 17 4.99 -21.11 -1.84
N GLY A 18 4.03 -21.47 -2.69
CA GLY A 18 3.18 -20.51 -3.41
C GLY A 18 2.38 -19.61 -2.47
N ILE A 19 1.76 -20.19 -1.43
CA ILE A 19 0.96 -19.44 -0.44
C ILE A 19 1.85 -18.52 0.42
N MET A 20 3.00 -19.01 0.89
CA MET A 20 3.93 -18.18 1.68
C MET A 20 4.53 -17.04 0.85
N GLY A 21 4.84 -17.29 -0.43
CA GLY A 21 5.37 -16.28 -1.33
C GLY A 21 4.39 -15.12 -1.57
N SER A 22 3.12 -15.42 -1.85
CA SER A 22 2.12 -14.37 -2.10
C SER A 22 1.83 -13.54 -0.84
N SER A 23 1.64 -14.20 0.30
CA SER A 23 1.32 -13.50 1.56
C SER A 23 2.42 -12.55 2.00
N ASN A 24 3.69 -12.91 1.77
CA ASN A 24 4.81 -12.06 2.18
C ASN A 24 5.02 -10.90 1.19
N TYR A 25 4.69 -11.09 -0.08
CA TYR A 25 4.77 -10.05 -1.10
C TYR A 25 3.79 -8.91 -0.82
N ASP A 26 2.52 -9.25 -0.52
CA ASP A 26 1.49 -8.23 -0.26
C ASP A 26 1.79 -7.40 0.99
N LEU A 27 2.29 -8.04 2.05
CA LEU A 27 2.73 -7.35 3.27
C LEU A 27 3.90 -6.39 3.00
N TYR A 28 4.90 -6.85 2.24
CA TYR A 28 6.05 -6.02 1.89
C TYR A 28 5.65 -4.80 1.05
N VAL A 29 4.76 -4.99 0.06
CA VAL A 29 4.27 -3.89 -0.77
C VAL A 29 3.48 -2.88 0.06
N ALA A 30 2.63 -3.34 0.99
CA ALA A 30 1.88 -2.47 1.89
C ALA A 30 2.80 -1.64 2.80
N GLU A 31 3.79 -2.26 3.43
CA GLU A 31 4.75 -1.57 4.30
C GLU A 31 5.59 -0.54 3.52
N ARG A 32 6.06 -0.93 2.32
CA ARG A 32 6.81 -0.04 1.42
C ARG A 32 5.98 1.17 1.00
N ASN A 33 4.73 0.96 0.59
CA ASN A 33 3.84 2.04 0.18
C ASN A 33 3.55 3.00 1.33
N GLN A 34 3.29 2.48 2.53
CA GLN A 34 3.07 3.31 3.71
C GLN A 34 4.29 4.17 4.05
N ARG A 35 5.51 3.62 3.96
CA ARG A 35 6.74 4.37 4.18
C ARG A 35 6.98 5.43 3.10
N ASN A 36 6.75 5.09 1.83
CA ASN A 36 6.87 6.02 0.72
C ASN A 36 5.86 7.17 0.82
N LEU A 37 4.63 6.87 1.25
CA LEU A 37 3.61 7.89 1.48
C LEU A 37 4.08 8.89 2.56
N GLN A 38 4.62 8.41 3.67
CA GLN A 38 5.12 9.29 4.74
C GLN A 38 6.23 10.23 4.25
N LEU A 39 7.18 9.70 3.49
CA LEU A 39 8.27 10.49 2.91
C LEU A 39 7.75 11.51 1.90
N ALA A 40 6.87 11.09 0.99
CA ALA A 40 6.29 11.98 -0.01
C ALA A 40 5.49 13.13 0.63
N VAL A 41 4.70 12.83 1.67
CA VAL A 41 3.96 13.86 2.42
C VAL A 41 4.90 14.83 3.15
N ASP A 42 5.98 14.33 3.76
CA ASP A 42 6.97 15.18 4.43
C ASP A 42 7.72 16.08 3.42
N ASP A 43 8.09 15.53 2.26
CA ASP A 43 8.69 16.30 1.17
C ASP A 43 7.73 17.36 0.62
N CYS A 44 6.45 17.03 0.39
CA CYS A 44 5.45 18.01 -0.02
C CYS A 44 5.31 19.15 1.00
N LYS A 45 5.37 18.84 2.31
CA LYS A 45 5.30 19.84 3.38
C LYS A 45 6.52 20.75 3.44
N LYS A 46 7.69 20.23 3.08
CA LYS A 46 8.96 20.99 3.05
C LYS A 46 9.10 21.84 1.79
N LEU A 47 8.66 21.32 0.65
CA LEU A 47 8.85 21.94 -0.66
C LEU A 47 7.83 23.05 -0.93
N PHE A 48 6.57 22.87 -0.49
CA PHE A 48 5.50 23.80 -0.77
C PHE A 48 5.03 24.52 0.49
N GLN A 49 4.83 25.84 0.38
CA GLN A 49 4.16 26.60 1.43
C GLN A 49 2.70 26.14 1.54
N GLN A 50 2.13 26.30 2.74
CA GLN A 50 0.78 25.86 3.06
C GLN A 50 -0.23 26.51 2.09
N GLY A 51 -0.91 25.68 1.29
CA GLY A 51 -1.77 26.16 0.20
C GLY A 51 -2.07 25.06 -0.83
N ILE A 52 -2.66 25.46 -1.97
CA ILE A 52 -3.18 24.57 -3.00
C ILE A 52 -2.09 23.63 -3.57
N GLU A 53 -0.87 24.14 -3.76
CA GLU A 53 0.24 23.33 -4.31
C GLU A 53 0.68 22.21 -3.36
N GLN A 54 0.73 22.50 -2.04
CA GLN A 54 1.02 21.51 -1.02
C GLN A 54 -0.08 20.44 -0.97
N GLU A 55 -1.33 20.86 -1.08
CA GLU A 55 -2.48 19.97 -1.07
C GLU A 55 -2.52 19.07 -2.31
N GLU A 56 -2.26 19.62 -3.49
CA GLU A 56 -2.19 18.86 -4.74
C GLU A 56 -1.04 17.83 -4.69
N CYS A 57 0.11 18.22 -4.14
CA CYS A 57 1.25 17.33 -3.94
C CYS A 57 0.91 16.15 -3.01
N ILE A 58 0.27 16.43 -1.89
CA ILE A 58 -0.16 15.38 -0.94
C ILE A 58 -1.23 14.48 -1.57
N THR A 59 -2.16 15.05 -2.34
CA THR A 59 -3.21 14.30 -3.03
C THR A 59 -2.61 13.33 -4.06
N LYS A 60 -1.66 13.79 -4.88
CA LYS A 60 -0.93 12.92 -5.82
C LYS A 60 -0.13 11.82 -5.11
N SER A 61 0.47 12.14 -3.97
CA SER A 61 1.22 11.17 -3.16
C SER A 61 0.30 10.07 -2.61
N LEU A 62 -0.89 10.46 -2.15
CA LEU A 62 -1.95 9.54 -1.73
C LEU A 62 -2.46 8.68 -2.87
N ASP A 63 -2.60 9.23 -4.09
CA ASP A 63 -3.05 8.44 -5.23
C ASP A 63 -2.10 7.30 -5.60
N VAL A 64 -0.80 7.52 -5.46
CA VAL A 64 0.24 6.53 -5.81
C VAL A 64 0.54 5.56 -4.67
N PHE A 65 0.62 6.04 -3.43
CA PHE A 65 1.09 5.23 -2.29
C PHE A 65 0.03 4.99 -1.20
N GLY A 66 -1.06 5.75 -1.21
CA GLY A 66 -2.12 5.66 -0.21
C GLY A 66 -3.06 4.47 -0.45
N THR A 67 -3.60 3.95 0.65
CA THR A 67 -4.67 2.96 0.60
C THR A 67 -6.00 3.63 0.27
N ASP A 68 -6.99 2.87 -0.21
CA ASP A 68 -8.33 3.39 -0.52
C ASP A 68 -8.97 4.08 0.70
N TYR A 69 -8.79 3.50 1.89
CA TYR A 69 -9.23 4.12 3.14
C TYR A 69 -8.59 5.50 3.38
N GLN A 70 -7.28 5.65 3.15
CA GLN A 70 -6.59 6.93 3.32
C GLN A 70 -7.03 7.97 2.29
N LYS A 71 -7.31 7.55 1.06
CA LYS A 71 -7.85 8.42 0.00
C LYS A 71 -9.24 8.92 0.37
N GLU A 72 -10.11 8.04 0.87
CA GLU A 72 -11.44 8.41 1.34
C GLU A 72 -11.37 9.41 2.50
N GLN A 73 -10.55 9.15 3.52
CA GLN A 73 -10.34 10.07 4.64
C GLN A 73 -9.84 11.44 4.17
N TRP A 74 -8.94 11.46 3.19
CA TRP A 74 -8.43 12.71 2.62
C TRP A 74 -9.51 13.47 1.85
N SER A 75 -10.30 12.79 1.02
CA SER A 75 -11.40 13.39 0.26
C SER A 75 -12.52 13.96 1.15
N GLN A 76 -12.72 13.37 2.34
CA GLN A 76 -13.72 13.80 3.32
C GLN A 76 -13.21 14.88 4.28
N ARG A 77 -11.92 15.23 4.22
CA ARG A 77 -11.32 16.24 5.11
C ARG A 77 -12.02 17.60 4.98
N ASP A 78 -12.38 18.00 3.77
CA ASP A 78 -13.01 19.29 3.52
C ASP A 78 -14.47 19.33 4.02
N LEU A 79 -15.17 18.19 3.99
CA LEU A 79 -16.51 18.06 4.57
C LEU A 79 -16.50 18.22 6.10
N TYR A 80 -15.49 17.68 6.77
CA TYR A 80 -15.32 17.82 8.22
C TYR A 80 -14.81 19.21 8.64
N SER A 81 -14.10 19.93 7.76
CA SER A 81 -13.68 21.31 8.01
C SER A 81 -14.84 22.31 7.98
N ILE A 82 -15.96 21.99 7.33
CA ILE A 82 -17.09 22.89 7.13
C ILE A 82 -18.19 22.70 8.20
N ASN A 83 -18.23 21.55 8.89
CA ASN A 83 -19.11 21.30 10.03
C ASN A 83 -18.30 20.77 11.22
N PRO A 84 -17.81 21.66 12.11
CA PRO A 84 -17.14 21.27 13.36
C PRO A 84 -18.09 20.64 14.39
#